data_AF-A0A220T0X9-F1
#
_entry.id   AF-A0A220T0X9-F1
#
_cell.length_a   1.000
_cell.length_b   1.000
_cell.length_c   1.000
_cell.angle_alpha   90.00
_cell.angle_beta   90.00
_cell.angle_gamma   90.00
#
_symmetry.space_group_name_H-M   'P 1'
#
loop_
_entity.id
_entity.type
_entity.pdbx_description
1 polymer ?
#
loop_
_entity_poly.entity_id
_entity_poly.type
_entity_poly.pdbx_seq_one_letter_code
_entity_poly.pdbx_strand_id
1 'polypeptide(L)' 'MPLSSSVVAFRLPDTLGCWPWRRCLNTHYVEAKQDSASWLESFHPFGPKAQRAFNKCDF' A
#
# COMPACT_ATOMS: atom_id res chain seq x y z
N MET A 1 9.75 -40.27 -1.83
CA MET A 1 10.55 -39.05 -2.07
C MET A 1 9.60 -38.01 -2.66
N PRO A 2 9.18 -36.95 -1.96
CA PRO A 2 8.31 -35.95 -2.56
C PRO A 2 9.13 -35.11 -3.55
N LEU A 3 8.55 -34.87 -4.73
CA LEU A 3 9.11 -34.03 -5.77
C LEU A 3 9.21 -32.58 -5.25
N SER A 4 10.43 -32.07 -5.16
CA SER A 4 10.70 -30.68 -4.82
C SER A 4 10.17 -29.79 -5.95
N SER A 5 9.03 -29.12 -5.71
CA SER A 5 8.53 -28.08 -6.61
C SER A 5 9.50 -26.90 -6.56
N SER A 6 10.17 -26.60 -7.68
CA SER A 6 10.98 -25.39 -7.79
C SER A 6 10.06 -24.17 -7.80
N VAL A 7 10.23 -23.27 -6.83
CA VAL A 7 9.48 -22.01 -6.78
C VAL A 7 9.92 -21.13 -7.96
N VAL A 8 8.99 -20.85 -8.87
CA VAL A 8 9.21 -19.86 -9.93
C VAL A 8 9.20 -18.47 -9.30
N ALA A 9 10.30 -17.75 -9.43
CA ALA A 9 10.46 -16.39 -8.92
C ALA A 9 10.77 -15.43 -10.07
N PHE A 10 10.17 -14.24 -10.02
CA PHE A 10 10.40 -13.16 -10.98
C PHE A 10 11.07 -11.97 -10.28
N ARG A 11 11.95 -11.27 -10.99
CA ARG A 11 12.52 -10.00 -10.53
C ARG A 11 11.72 -8.87 -11.17
N LEU A 12 11.06 -8.06 -10.34
CA LEU A 12 10.44 -6.83 -10.82
C LEU A 12 11.54 -5.79 -11.10
N PRO A 13 11.47 -5.07 -12.24
CA PRO A 13 12.40 -3.98 -12.51
C PRO A 13 12.09 -2.77 -11.62
N ASP A 14 13.11 -1.97 -11.31
CA ASP A 14 12.92 -0.66 -10.68
C ASP A 14 12.37 0.33 -11.72
N THR A 15 11.05 0.49 -11.74
CA THR A 15 10.36 1.36 -12.71
C THR A 15 10.46 2.84 -12.38
N LEU A 16 10.93 3.19 -11.18
CA LEU A 16 11.01 4.57 -10.70
C LEU A 16 12.45 5.09 -10.55
N GLY A 17 13.46 4.22 -10.61
CA GLY A 17 14.88 4.58 -10.43
C GLY A 17 15.39 5.64 -11.41
N CYS A 18 14.84 5.71 -12.62
CA CYS A 18 15.18 6.71 -13.64
C CYS A 18 13.98 7.62 -14.00
N TRP A 19 13.01 7.78 -13.10
CA TRP A 19 11.81 8.57 -13.37
C TRP A 19 12.16 10.05 -13.60
N PRO A 20 11.78 10.67 -14.74
CA PRO A 20 12.29 11.99 -15.10
C PRO A 20 11.58 13.13 -14.36
N TRP A 21 10.44 12.88 -13.71
CA TRP A 21 9.72 13.89 -12.94
C TRP A 21 10.08 13.84 -11.46
N ARG A 22 10.30 15.02 -10.87
CA ARG A 22 10.49 15.14 -9.42
C ARG A 22 9.20 14.75 -8.70
N ARG A 23 9.34 13.98 -7.63
CA ARG A 23 8.25 13.69 -6.71
C ARG A 23 7.93 14.94 -5.90
N CYS A 24 6.78 15.55 -6.19
CA CYS A 24 6.25 16.69 -5.44
C CYS A 24 4.91 16.26 -4.84
N LEU A 25 4.85 16.17 -3.50
CA LEU A 25 3.59 15.95 -2.81
C LEU A 25 2.92 17.28 -2.52
N ASN A 26 1.59 17.26 -2.42
CA ASN A 26 0.84 18.40 -1.92
C ASN A 26 1.27 18.70 -0.47
N THR A 27 1.37 19.98 -0.10
CA THR A 27 1.70 20.42 1.27
C THR A 27 0.75 19.88 2.32
N HIS A 28 -0.50 19.61 1.94
CA HIS A 28 -1.55 19.06 2.79
C HIS A 28 -1.65 17.53 2.71
N TYR A 29 -0.71 16.83 2.06
CA TYR A 29 -0.82 15.38 1.85
C TYR A 29 -0.96 14.61 3.17
N VAL A 30 -0.19 14.96 4.19
CA VAL A 30 -0.22 14.27 5.50
C VAL A 30 -1.57 14.46 6.19
N GLU A 31 -2.09 15.68 6.17
CA GLU A 31 -3.40 16.03 6.75
C GLU A 31 -4.54 15.31 6.01
N ALA A 32 -4.60 15.47 4.68
CA ALA A 32 -5.63 14.87 3.85
C ALA A 32 -5.64 13.33 3.93
N LYS A 33 -4.46 12.72 4.05
CA LYS A 33 -4.32 11.28 4.27
C LYS A 33 -4.97 10.86 5.59
N GLN A 34 -4.60 11.51 6.69
CA GLN A 34 -5.15 11.19 8.00
C GLN A 34 -6.67 11.40 8.05
N ASP A 35 -7.16 12.51 7.48
CA ASP A 35 -8.57 12.84 7.46
C ASP A 35 -9.38 11.84 6.65
N SER A 36 -8.90 11.46 5.46
CA SER A 36 -9.59 10.49 4.61
C SER A 36 -9.61 9.09 5.23
N ALA A 37 -8.54 8.66 5.89
CA ALA A 37 -8.50 7.40 6.63
C ALA A 37 -9.50 7.42 7.80
N SER A 38 -9.49 8.50 8.59
CA SER A 38 -10.41 8.67 9.74
C SER A 38 -11.87 8.72 9.30
N TRP A 39 -12.14 9.42 8.19
CA TRP A 39 -13.46 9.46 7.56
C TRP A 39 -13.93 8.07 7.16
N LEU A 40 -13.09 7.29 6.47
CA LEU A 40 -13.42 5.92 6.07
C LEU A 40 -13.69 5.03 7.29
N GLU A 41 -12.83 5.09 8.31
CA GLU A 41 -12.99 4.29 9.54
C GLU A 41 -14.30 4.59 10.28
N SER A 42 -14.79 5.83 10.23
CA SER A 42 -16.05 6.23 10.88
C SER A 42 -17.27 5.47 10.38
N PHE A 43 -17.25 4.97 9.13
CA PHE A 43 -18.33 4.15 8.58
C PHE A 43 -18.29 2.69 9.04
N HIS A 44 -17.24 2.28 9.75
CA HIS A 44 -16.99 0.90 10.15
C HIS A 44 -17.13 -0.09 8.97
N PRO A 45 -16.50 0.17 7.81
CA PRO A 45 -16.74 -0.58 6.59
C PRO A 45 -16.19 -2.02 6.66
N PHE A 46 -15.26 -2.27 7.58
CA PHE A 46 -14.54 -3.53 7.70
C PHE A 46 -14.65 -4.12 9.11
N GLY A 47 -14.63 -5.45 9.19
CA GLY A 47 -14.38 -6.14 10.45
C GLY A 47 -12.91 -5.98 10.91
N PRO A 48 -12.58 -6.29 12.18
CA PRO A 48 -11.27 -5.97 12.77
C PRO A 48 -10.05 -6.49 12.00
N LYS A 49 -10.14 -7.69 11.41
CA LYS A 49 -9.04 -8.28 10.62
C LYS A 49 -8.80 -7.50 9.33
N ALA A 50 -9.88 -7.14 8.64
CA ALA A 50 -9.82 -6.42 7.37
C ALA A 50 -9.39 -4.96 7.60
N GLN A 51 -9.87 -4.30 8.66
CA GLN A 51 -9.41 -2.95 9.02
C GLN A 51 -7.89 -2.92 9.29
N ARG A 52 -7.37 -3.88 10.06
CA ARG A 52 -5.92 -3.99 10.30
C ARG A 52 -5.11 -4.25 9.03
N ALA A 53 -5.66 -4.96 8.06
CA ALA A 53 -5.01 -5.18 6.77
C ALA A 53 -5.00 -3.89 5.95
N PHE A 54 -6.12 -3.17 5.93
CA PHE A 54 -6.25 -1.88 5.25
C PHE A 54 -5.29 -0.84 5.82
N ASN A 55 -5.22 -0.68 7.14
CA ASN A 55 -4.36 0.33 7.79
C ASN A 55 -2.86 0.08 7.56
N LYS A 56 -2.45 -1.13 7.15
CA LYS A 56 -1.05 -1.44 6.78
C LYS A 56 -0.69 -1.02 5.36
N CYS A 57 -1.66 -0.78 4.50
CA CYS A 57 -1.42 -0.35 3.13
C CYS A 57 -0.96 1.10 3.05
N ASP A 58 -1.14 1.88 4.13
CA ASP A 58 -0.65 3.26 4.26
C ASP A 58 -1.12 4.17 3.11
N PHE A 59 -2.39 4.03 2.73
CA PHE A 59 -3.08 4.80 1.67
C PHE A 59 -3.02 6.32 1.94
#